data_AF-A0A067MGX8-F1
#
_entry.id   AF-A0A067MGX8-F1
#
_cell.length_a   1.000
_cell.length_b   1.000
_cell.length_c   1.000
_cell.angle_alpha   90.00
_cell.angle_beta   90.00
_cell.angle_gamma   90.00
#
_symmetry.space_group_name_H-M   'P 1'
#
loop_
_entity.id
_entity.type
_entity.pdbx_description
1 polymer ?
#
loop_
_entity_poly.entity_id
_entity_poly.type
_entity_poly.pdbx_seq_one_letter_code
_entity_poly.pdbx_strand_id
1 'polypeptide(L)'
;MLRSSAFGAIARSARAFSTTPARAYDVARVTLVGTLVRDPEIKSSKNGKDYLAYTVATQQFPPPPVGEDGTRPQGRTNWHRVLCFVPSMHERLLNLTKGTRVFVEASLDVREPVADAEPGSFDAQRHVMLRHDFLRVIGLPRQNKGEDAE
;
A
#
# COMPACT_ATOMS: atom_id res chain seq x y z
N MET A 1 -68.73 8.91 10.00
CA MET A 1 -67.84 9.69 9.11
C MET A 1 -66.79 10.37 10.00
N LEU A 2 -65.57 9.82 10.05
CA LEU A 2 -64.48 10.30 10.91
C LEU A 2 -63.38 10.95 10.07
N ARG A 3 -62.90 12.12 10.54
CA ARG A 3 -61.77 12.90 10.03
C ARG A 3 -60.44 12.27 10.48
N SER A 4 -59.39 12.37 9.65
CA SER A 4 -57.98 12.60 10.05
C SER A 4 -57.09 12.42 8.81
N SER A 5 -56.44 13.47 8.29
CA SER A 5 -55.26 14.22 8.77
C SER A 5 -53.99 13.75 8.05
N ALA A 6 -53.28 14.73 7.47
CA ALA A 6 -52.07 14.57 6.69
C ALA A 6 -50.91 13.92 7.48
N PHE A 7 -50.09 13.16 6.76
CA PHE A 7 -48.67 12.93 7.06
C PHE A 7 -47.95 13.18 5.72
N GLY A 8 -47.09 14.19 5.57
CA GLY A 8 -45.98 14.51 6.46
C GLY A 8 -44.73 13.88 5.86
N ALA A 9 -43.89 14.71 5.23
CA ALA A 9 -42.72 14.33 4.46
C ALA A 9 -41.73 13.42 5.20
N ILE A 10 -41.08 12.50 4.48
CA ILE A 10 -39.75 12.05 4.88
C ILE A 10 -38.76 12.88 4.09
N ALA A 11 -38.29 13.95 4.73
CA ALA A 11 -37.13 14.70 4.31
C ALA A 11 -35.98 13.71 4.03
N ARG A 12 -35.38 13.81 2.84
CA ARG A 12 -34.08 13.17 2.57
C ARG A 12 -33.14 13.61 3.68
N SER A 13 -32.66 12.66 4.47
CA SER A 13 -31.68 12.90 5.53
C SER A 13 -30.42 13.48 4.90
N ALA A 14 -30.33 14.81 4.85
CA ALA A 14 -29.11 15.52 4.54
C ALA A 14 -28.11 15.16 5.65
N ARG A 15 -27.05 14.42 5.31
CA ARG A 15 -25.95 14.16 6.24
C ARG A 15 -25.24 15.49 6.53
N ALA A 16 -25.59 16.10 7.65
CA ALA A 16 -25.32 17.50 7.96
C ALA A 16 -23.94 17.82 8.57
N PHE A 17 -22.92 16.95 8.49
CA PHE A 17 -21.61 17.23 9.12
C PHE A 17 -20.36 16.82 8.34
N SER A 18 -20.46 16.53 7.04
CA SER A 18 -19.27 16.34 6.20
C SER A 18 -19.14 17.49 5.20
N THR A 19 -18.18 18.39 5.42
CA THR A 19 -17.84 19.48 4.50
C THR A 19 -17.05 19.01 3.28
N THR A 20 -16.60 17.75 3.26
CA THR A 20 -16.02 17.15 2.06
C THR A 20 -17.18 16.70 1.16
N PRO A 21 -17.30 17.23 -0.08
CA PRO A 21 -18.23 16.65 -1.04
C PRO A 21 -17.92 15.16 -1.13
N ALA A 22 -18.94 14.30 -1.21
CA ALA A 22 -18.74 12.90 -1.59
C ALA A 22 -18.13 12.91 -3.00
N ARG A 23 -16.81 13.05 -3.08
CA ARG A 23 -16.08 12.94 -4.31
C ARG A 23 -16.31 11.50 -4.73
N ALA A 24 -17.18 11.32 -5.71
CA ALA A 24 -17.42 10.05 -6.37
C ALA A 24 -16.19 9.69 -7.22
N TYR A 25 -15.03 9.55 -6.59
CA TYR A 25 -13.85 8.95 -7.20
C TYR A 25 -13.81 7.50 -6.73
N ASP A 26 -13.66 6.59 -7.68
CA ASP A 26 -13.33 5.21 -7.37
C ASP A 26 -11.97 5.17 -6.64
N VAL A 27 -11.93 4.48 -5.50
CA VAL A 27 -10.73 4.38 -4.67
C VAL A 27 -10.20 2.95 -4.73
N ALA A 28 -9.02 2.79 -5.31
CA ALA A 28 -8.22 1.57 -5.21
C ALA A 28 -7.10 1.79 -4.19
N ARG A 29 -7.20 1.14 -3.03
CA ARG A 29 -6.24 1.26 -1.91
C ARG A 29 -5.73 -0.11 -1.48
N VAL A 30 -4.43 -0.18 -1.21
CA VAL A 30 -3.74 -1.36 -0.69
C VAL A 30 -3.19 -1.03 0.69
N THR A 31 -3.41 -1.93 1.64
CA THR A 31 -2.84 -1.86 2.98
C THR A 31 -1.80 -2.96 3.14
N LEU A 32 -0.58 -2.59 3.52
CA LEU A 32 0.53 -3.51 3.71
C LEU A 32 0.99 -3.48 5.17
N VAL A 33 1.19 -4.66 5.75
CA VAL A 33 1.88 -4.82 7.03
C VAL A 33 3.07 -5.73 6.80
N GLY A 34 4.26 -5.17 6.90
CA GLY A 34 5.47 -5.88 6.50
C GLY A 34 6.74 -5.22 7.00
N THR A 35 7.86 -5.64 6.44
CA THR A 35 9.20 -5.14 6.81
C THR A 35 9.88 -4.50 5.62
N LEU A 36 10.59 -3.39 5.86
CA LEU A 36 11.45 -2.78 4.85
C LEU A 36 12.59 -3.73 4.49
N VAL A 37 12.75 -4.01 3.20
CA VAL A 37 13.78 -4.94 2.70
C VAL A 37 15.15 -4.28 2.60
N ARG A 38 15.14 -2.97 2.40
CA ARG A 38 16.31 -2.09 2.33
C ARG A 38 15.92 -0.69 2.80
N ASP A 39 16.93 0.15 2.98
CA ASP A 39 16.74 1.56 3.28
C ASP A 39 16.00 2.25 2.12
N PRO A 40 15.04 3.15 2.41
CA PRO A 40 14.39 3.95 1.38
C PRO A 40 15.40 4.83 0.64
N GLU A 41 15.21 5.00 -0.67
CA GLU A 41 16.16 5.69 -1.54
C GLU A 41 15.46 6.68 -2.46
N ILE A 42 16.07 7.83 -2.70
CA ILE A 42 15.62 8.80 -3.72
C ILE A 42 16.14 8.35 -5.09
N LYS A 43 15.27 8.41 -6.09
CA LYS A 43 15.58 8.15 -7.50
C LYS A 43 15.03 9.25 -8.37
N SER A 44 15.72 9.52 -9.47
CA SER A 44 15.25 10.44 -10.50
C SER A 44 14.48 9.67 -11.57
N SER A 45 13.34 10.23 -11.97
CA SER A 45 12.57 9.73 -13.12
C SER A 45 13.19 10.21 -14.44
N LYS A 46 12.83 9.56 -15.56
CA LYS A 46 13.23 9.99 -16.91
C LYS A 46 12.85 11.45 -17.20
N ASN A 47 11.80 11.94 -16.54
CA ASN A 47 11.31 13.31 -16.69
C ASN A 47 12.01 14.30 -15.73
N GLY A 48 13.11 13.92 -15.08
CA GLY A 48 13.88 14.76 -14.16
C GLY A 48 13.23 15.03 -12.80
N LYS A 49 12.08 14.39 -12.51
CA LYS A 49 11.42 14.50 -11.20
C LYS A 49 11.91 13.42 -10.26
N ASP A 50 12.34 13.84 -9.07
CA ASP A 50 12.74 12.92 -8.02
C ASP A 50 11.54 12.28 -7.32
N TYR A 51 11.71 11.02 -6.95
CA TYR A 51 10.75 10.25 -6.18
C TYR A 51 11.51 9.34 -5.22
N LEU A 52 10.94 9.10 -4.04
CA LEU A 52 11.48 8.16 -3.08
C LEU A 52 10.84 6.79 -3.31
N ALA A 53 11.63 5.73 -3.30
CA ALA A 53 11.15 4.36 -3.42
C ALA A 53 11.58 3.52 -2.22
N TYR A 54 10.67 2.66 -1.76
CA TYR A 54 10.96 1.66 -0.74
C TYR A 54 10.23 0.36 -1.05
N THR A 55 10.74 -0.76 -0.51
CA THR A 55 10.19 -2.09 -0.74
C THR A 55 9.77 -2.72 0.57
N VAL A 56 8.50 -3.12 0.65
CA VAL A 56 7.91 -3.81 1.82
C VAL A 56 7.78 -5.30 1.49
N ALA A 57 8.38 -6.15 2.29
CA ALA A 57 8.15 -7.59 2.24
C ALA A 57 6.95 -7.97 3.10
N THR A 58 6.05 -8.78 2.55
CA THR A 58 4.93 -9.40 3.26
C THR A 58 5.02 -10.92 3.09
N GLN A 59 4.64 -11.68 4.12
CA GLN A 59 4.62 -13.13 4.06
C GLN A 59 3.19 -13.64 3.90
N GLN A 60 2.97 -14.44 2.87
CA GLN A 60 1.72 -15.14 2.63
C GLN A 60 1.90 -16.59 3.04
N PHE A 61 1.27 -16.97 4.16
CA PHE A 61 1.19 -18.36 4.57
C PHE A 61 0.04 -19.03 3.83
N PRO A 62 0.27 -20.15 3.13
CA PRO A 62 -0.83 -20.92 2.57
C PRO A 62 -1.76 -21.40 3.71
N PRO A 63 -3.08 -21.46 3.46
CA PRO A 63 -3.99 -22.10 4.41
C PRO A 63 -3.56 -23.57 4.61
N PRO A 64 -3.58 -24.09 5.85
CA PRO A 64 -3.19 -25.48 6.11
C PRO A 64 -4.12 -26.45 5.35
N PRO A 65 -3.58 -27.58 4.88
CA PRO A 65 -3.40 -28.71 5.79
C PRO A 65 -1.95 -28.83 6.28
N VAL A 66 -1.81 -29.38 7.48
CA VAL A 66 -0.52 -29.76 8.03
C VAL A 66 0.09 -30.78 7.08
N GLY A 67 1.37 -30.67 6.71
CA GLY A 67 2.05 -31.76 6.00
C GLY A 67 1.94 -33.06 6.82
N GLU A 68 2.13 -34.23 6.19
CA GLU A 68 2.11 -35.51 6.92
C GLU A 68 3.02 -35.51 8.17
N ASP A 69 4.08 -34.70 8.14
CA ASP A 69 5.07 -34.50 9.22
C ASP A 69 4.68 -33.45 10.29
N GLY A 70 3.47 -32.91 10.27
CA GLY A 70 3.04 -31.94 11.30
C GLY A 70 3.58 -30.51 11.12
N THR A 71 4.35 -30.23 10.07
CA THR A 71 4.99 -28.92 9.85
C THR A 71 4.18 -27.99 8.93
N ARG A 72 4.27 -26.67 9.19
CA ARG A 72 3.63 -25.64 8.37
C ARG A 72 4.49 -25.38 7.11
N PRO A 73 3.90 -25.35 5.90
CA PRO A 73 4.63 -24.98 4.69
C PRO A 73 5.25 -23.58 4.81
N GLN A 74 6.44 -23.41 4.24
CA GLN A 74 7.11 -22.11 4.24
C GLN A 74 6.23 -21.05 3.57
N GLY A 75 6.13 -19.86 4.19
CA GLY A 75 5.36 -18.76 3.63
C GLY A 75 6.04 -18.18 2.39
N ARG A 76 5.26 -17.89 1.35
CA ARG A 76 5.78 -17.16 0.18
C ARG A 76 5.94 -15.69 0.53
N THR A 77 7.10 -15.12 0.24
CA THR A 77 7.33 -13.69 0.42
C THR A 77 6.90 -12.93 -0.82
N ASN A 78 6.07 -11.90 -0.67
CA ASN A 78 5.71 -10.95 -1.71
C ASN A 78 6.43 -9.62 -1.45
N TRP A 79 7.07 -9.07 -2.48
CA TRP A 79 7.79 -7.80 -2.43
C TRP A 79 6.98 -6.69 -3.09
N HIS A 80 6.61 -5.68 -2.31
CA HIS A 80 5.80 -4.56 -2.76
C HIS A 80 6.68 -3.32 -2.87
N ARG A 81 6.89 -2.83 -4.09
CA ARG A 81 7.63 -1.57 -4.30
C ARG A 81 6.65 -0.40 -4.26
N VAL A 82 6.87 0.52 -3.33
CA VAL A 82 6.03 1.71 -3.12
C VAL A 82 6.81 2.96 -3.49
N LEU A 83 6.15 3.89 -4.18
CA LEU A 83 6.73 5.13 -4.69
C LEU A 83 6.09 6.34 -3.99
N CYS A 84 6.93 7.27 -3.53
CA CYS A 84 6.51 8.52 -2.91
C CYS A 84 6.99 9.71 -3.76
N PHE A 85 6.03 10.38 -4.41
CA PHE A 85 6.29 11.56 -5.23
C PHE A 85 6.18 12.88 -4.45
N VAL A 86 5.74 12.83 -3.18
CA VAL A 86 5.56 14.02 -2.34
C VAL A 86 6.89 14.32 -1.62
N PRO A 87 7.60 15.43 -1.94
CA PRO A 87 8.93 15.69 -1.40
C PRO A 87 8.93 15.93 0.11
N SER A 88 7.86 16.51 0.66
CA SER A 88 7.74 16.76 2.11
C SER A 88 7.71 15.48 2.95
N MET A 89 7.45 14.33 2.35
CA MET A 89 7.47 13.04 3.03
C MET A 89 8.85 12.35 2.92
N HIS A 90 9.75 12.85 2.07
CA HIS A 90 11.03 12.18 1.81
C HIS A 90 11.90 12.11 3.06
N GLU A 91 12.09 13.22 3.77
CA GLU A 91 12.89 13.28 5.01
C GLU A 91 12.41 12.25 6.04
N ARG A 92 11.10 12.19 6.30
CA ARG A 92 10.51 11.24 7.24
C ARG A 92 10.73 9.79 6.83
N LEU A 93 10.63 9.48 5.53
CA LEU A 93 10.80 8.12 5.02
C LEU A 93 12.28 7.71 4.99
N LEU A 94 13.20 8.63 4.69
CA LEU A 94 14.64 8.37 4.69
C LEU A 94 15.19 8.07 6.09
N ASN A 95 14.53 8.53 7.15
CA ASN A 95 14.89 8.18 8.53
C ASN A 95 14.57 6.72 8.89
N LEU A 96 13.91 5.96 8.01
CA LEU A 96 13.63 4.53 8.23
C LEU A 96 14.77 3.68 7.70
N THR A 97 15.08 2.59 8.42
CA THR A 97 16.12 1.65 8.04
C THR A 97 15.56 0.27 7.69
N LYS A 98 16.36 -0.52 6.99
CA LYS A 98 16.11 -1.93 6.69
C LYS A 98 15.66 -2.68 7.93
N GLY A 99 14.69 -3.56 7.76
CA GLY A 99 14.13 -4.37 8.84
C GLY A 99 13.07 -3.66 9.68
N THR A 100 12.86 -2.35 9.49
CA THR A 100 11.77 -1.62 10.16
C THR A 100 10.43 -2.24 9.77
N ARG A 101 9.60 -2.55 10.76
CA ARG A 101 8.26 -3.08 10.56
C ARG A 101 7.28 -1.92 10.40
N VAL A 102 6.53 -1.92 9.30
CA VAL A 102 5.71 -0.79 8.86
C VAL A 102 4.28 -1.24 8.53
N PHE A 103 3.33 -0.35 8.82
CA PHE A 103 2.00 -0.33 8.26
C PHE A 103 1.97 0.75 7.16
N VAL A 104 1.56 0.39 5.95
CA VAL A 104 1.56 1.28 4.79
C VAL A 104 0.20 1.26 4.13
N GLU A 105 -0.33 2.43 3.81
CA GLU A 105 -1.43 2.57 2.86
C GLU A 105 -0.89 3.20 1.57
N ALA A 106 -1.30 2.61 0.44
CA ALA A 106 -0.90 3.06 -0.87
C ALA A 106 -2.08 3.04 -1.83
N SER A 107 -2.14 4.01 -2.74
CA SER A 107 -3.03 3.94 -3.89
C SER A 107 -2.50 2.94 -4.90
N LEU A 108 -3.38 2.11 -5.44
CA LEU A 108 -3.07 1.13 -6.47
C LEU A 108 -3.43 1.70 -7.85
N ASP A 109 -2.46 1.72 -8.75
CA ASP A 109 -2.63 2.06 -10.16
C ASP A 109 -2.17 0.85 -10.98
N VAL A 110 -3.03 0.38 -11.88
CA VAL A 110 -2.75 -0.76 -12.76
C VAL A 110 -2.86 -0.27 -14.19
N ARG A 111 -1.75 -0.36 -14.92
CA ARG A 111 -1.72 -0.09 -16.35
C ARG A 111 -1.70 -1.40 -17.09
N GLU A 112 -2.75 -1.63 -17.86
CA GLU A 112 -2.85 -2.80 -18.72
C GLU A 112 -1.92 -2.63 -19.93
N PRO A 113 -1.41 -3.75 -20.49
CA PRO A 113 -0.61 -3.72 -21.71
C PRO A 113 -1.36 -3.03 -22.85
N VAL A 114 -0.63 -2.29 -23.68
CA VAL A 114 -1.16 -1.72 -24.91
C VAL A 114 -1.35 -2.84 -25.94
N ALA A 115 -2.52 -2.90 -26.56
CA ALA A 115 -2.77 -3.83 -27.65
C ALA A 115 -1.76 -3.57 -28.79
N ASP A 116 -1.20 -4.65 -29.32
CA ASP A 116 -0.20 -4.62 -30.40
C ASP A 116 1.17 -4.01 -30.03
N ALA A 117 1.47 -3.83 -28.74
CA ALA A 117 2.81 -3.45 -28.31
C ALA A 117 3.85 -4.53 -28.67
N GLU A 118 5.06 -4.10 -29.05
CA GLU A 118 6.15 -5.02 -29.39
C GLU A 118 6.45 -5.96 -28.21
N PRO A 119 6.55 -7.29 -28.44
CA PRO A 119 6.86 -8.23 -27.38
C PRO A 119 8.14 -7.86 -26.65
N GLY A 120 8.05 -7.72 -25.32
CA GLY A 120 9.19 -7.34 -24.47
C GLY A 120 9.39 -5.83 -24.29
N SER A 121 8.64 -4.99 -25.01
CA SER A 121 8.62 -3.54 -24.76
C SER A 121 7.99 -3.21 -23.39
N PHE A 122 8.25 -2.00 -22.90
CA PHE A 122 7.64 -1.51 -21.66
C PHE A 122 6.10 -1.54 -21.75
N ASP A 123 5.53 -1.16 -22.88
CA ASP A 123 4.08 -1.07 -23.06
C ASP A 123 3.39 -2.43 -23.24
N ALA A 124 4.15 -3.50 -23.51
CA ALA A 124 3.64 -4.87 -23.57
C ALA A 124 3.46 -5.53 -22.20
N GLN A 125 3.96 -4.91 -21.12
CA GLN A 125 3.90 -5.46 -19.77
C GLN A 125 2.81 -4.80 -18.94
N ARG A 126 2.15 -5.58 -18.08
CA ARG A 126 1.22 -5.05 -17.08
C ARG A 126 2.00 -4.39 -15.95
N HIS A 127 1.75 -3.11 -15.70
CA HIS A 127 2.44 -2.38 -14.63
C HIS A 127 1.53 -2.19 -13.43
N VAL A 128 1.97 -2.68 -12.28
CA VAL A 128 1.32 -2.45 -10.99
C VAL A 128 2.13 -1.42 -10.22
N MET A 129 1.54 -0.25 -9.97
CA MET A 129 2.20 0.85 -9.28
C MET A 129 1.49 1.13 -7.95
N LEU A 130 2.26 1.10 -6.86
CA LEU A 130 1.81 1.50 -5.53
C LEU A 130 2.35 2.89 -5.21
N ARG A 131 1.45 3.84 -4.98
CA ARG A 131 1.79 5.22 -4.59
C ARG A 131 1.58 5.41 -3.10
N HIS A 132 2.61 5.85 -2.39
CA HIS A 132 2.54 6.11 -0.95
C HIS A 132 1.45 7.14 -0.62
N ASP A 133 0.61 6.80 0.35
CA ASP A 133 -0.38 7.70 0.94
C ASP A 133 -0.07 7.91 2.43
N PHE A 134 0.03 6.81 3.17
CA PHE A 134 0.30 6.82 4.61
C PHE A 134 1.30 5.75 5.01
N LEU A 135 2.13 6.03 6.02
CA LEU A 135 3.02 5.04 6.64
C LEU A 135 3.10 5.29 8.14
N ARG A 136 3.01 4.22 8.92
CA ARG A 136 3.28 4.19 10.35
C ARG A 136 4.30 3.10 10.68
N VAL A 137 5.29 3.45 11.49
CA VAL A 137 6.22 2.46 12.07
C VAL A 137 5.48 1.72 13.18
N ILE A 138 5.50 0.39 13.10
CA ILE A 138 4.85 -0.50 14.08
C ILE A 138 5.88 -1.34 14.87
N GLY A 139 7.13 -1.38 14.42
CA GLY A 139 8.21 -2.04 15.14
C GLY A 139 9.57 -1.63 14.59
N LEU A 140 10.54 -1.45 15.48
CA LEU A 140 11.92 -1.14 15.10
C LEU A 140 12.63 -2.39 14.57
N PRO A 141 13.69 -2.23 13.76
CA PRO A 141 14.54 -3.34 13.37
C PRO A 141 15.07 -4.08 14.60
N ARG A 142 15.09 -5.41 14.57
CA ARG A 142 15.80 -6.19 15.60
C ARG A 142 17.29 -5.91 15.43
N GLN A 143 17.92 -5.31 16.44
CA GLN A 143 19.37 -5.29 16.53
C GLN A 143 19.82 -6.73 16.80
N ASN A 144 20.49 -7.35 15.84
CA ASN A 144 21.21 -8.61 16.09
C ASN A 144 22.42 -8.26 16.95
N LYS A 145 22.23 -8.28 18.27
CA LYS A 145 23.30 -8.11 19.25
C LYS A 145 24.07 -9.43 19.32
N GLY A 146 25.03 -9.68 18.43
CA GLY A 146 25.71 -10.97 18.41
C GLY A 146 26.80 -11.28 17.39
N GLU A 147 27.46 -10.30 16.75
CA GLU A 147 28.57 -10.61 15.80
C GLU A 147 29.84 -9.75 15.96
N ASP A 148 29.94 -8.91 16.99
CA ASP A 148 31.15 -8.11 17.28
C ASP A 148 31.87 -8.53 18.57
N ALA A 149 31.71 -9.80 18.99
CA ALA A 149 32.42 -10.38 20.12
C ALA A 149 33.23 -11.60 19.67
N GLU A 150 34.22 -11.37 18.82
CA GLU A 150 35.39 -12.24 18.66
C GLU A 150 36.63 -11.39 18.34
#